data_AF-X1MKM5-F1
#
_entry.id   AF-X1MKM5-F1
#
_cell.length_a   1.000
_cell.length_b   1.000
_cell.length_c   1.000
_cell.angle_alpha   90.00
_cell.angle_beta   90.00
_cell.angle_gamma   90.00
#
_symmetry.space_group_name_H-M   'P 1'
#
loop_
_entity.id
_entity.type
_entity.pdbx_description
1 polymer ?
#
loop_
_entity_poly.entity_id
_entity_poly.type
_entity_poly.pdbx_seq_one_letter_code
_entity_poly.pdbx_strand_id
1 'polypeptide(L)'
;IALRKVGKKAVAVLRAQGFTRGLRRWHWFGDTPGVYNPHLNIIVEGKYLRGQKLEATKQSIRRALLPSSMRQHYDLVINYSYTEAPGKMYHILSYVTRATFLDYSWDDCLASRLWNFRNSLSWGKWEGPELWPVNTRNLDLGAAAQLQQNRCPTCGEAIEWGSKPVDSTWLLIWGARDLGAGYYELPEIRPPPG
;
A
#
# COMPACT_ATOMS: atom_id res chain seq x y z
N ILE A 1 -6.40 24.59 3.28
CA ILE A 1 -7.81 24.10 3.39
C ILE A 1 -8.37 23.44 2.09
N ALA A 2 -7.56 22.98 1.12
CA ALA A 2 -8.07 22.28 -0.09
C ALA A 2 -8.14 20.73 0.04
N LEU A 3 -7.13 20.08 0.64
CA LEU A 3 -6.93 18.62 0.59
C LEU A 3 -7.99 17.81 1.36
N ARG A 4 -8.50 18.35 2.48
CA ARG A 4 -9.61 17.73 3.22
C ARG A 4 -10.87 17.59 2.35
N LYS A 5 -11.17 18.61 1.54
CA LYS A 5 -12.31 18.62 0.61
C LYS A 5 -12.10 17.60 -0.51
N VAL A 6 -10.89 17.53 -1.07
CA VAL A 6 -10.51 16.54 -2.10
C VAL A 6 -10.81 15.13 -1.63
N GLY A 7 -10.24 14.70 -0.50
CA GLY A 7 -10.47 13.33 -0.05
C GLY A 7 -11.93 13.06 0.37
N LYS A 8 -12.67 14.07 0.86
CA LYS A 8 -14.11 13.92 1.13
C LYS A 8 -14.91 13.67 -0.14
N LYS A 9 -14.62 14.42 -1.21
CA LYS A 9 -15.27 14.25 -2.52
C LYS A 9 -14.95 12.90 -3.15
N ALA A 10 -13.70 12.47 -3.10
CA ALA A 10 -13.28 11.16 -3.60
C ALA A 10 -14.06 10.02 -2.90
N VAL A 11 -14.14 10.07 -1.56
CA VAL A 11 -14.93 9.10 -0.78
C VAL A 11 -16.43 9.17 -1.12
N ALA A 12 -16.99 10.36 -1.34
CA ALA A 12 -18.40 10.49 -1.73
C ALA A 12 -18.68 9.81 -3.08
N VAL A 13 -17.80 9.97 -4.07
CA VAL A 13 -17.91 9.32 -5.38
C VAL A 13 -17.82 7.80 -5.24
N LEU A 14 -16.91 7.28 -4.42
CA LEU A 14 -16.77 5.84 -4.18
C LEU A 14 -18.00 5.27 -3.47
N ARG A 15 -18.52 5.98 -2.45
CA ARG A 15 -19.76 5.58 -1.76
C ARG A 15 -20.95 5.53 -2.70
N ALA A 16 -21.10 6.50 -3.60
CA ALA A 16 -22.16 6.50 -4.60
C ALA A 16 -22.08 5.32 -5.58
N GLN A 17 -20.91 4.70 -5.73
CA GLN A 17 -20.67 3.51 -6.55
C GLN A 17 -20.72 2.19 -5.77
N GLY A 18 -21.14 2.23 -4.50
CA GLY A 18 -21.35 1.04 -3.68
C GLY A 18 -20.15 0.65 -2.80
N PHE A 19 -19.06 1.42 -2.77
CA PHE A 19 -17.95 1.19 -1.83
C PHE A 19 -18.31 1.71 -0.44
N THR A 20 -18.94 0.85 0.36
CA THR A 20 -19.54 1.21 1.66
C THR A 20 -18.52 1.54 2.74
N ARG A 21 -17.31 0.97 2.66
CA ARG A 21 -16.20 1.19 3.61
C ARG A 21 -14.84 1.22 2.92
N GLY A 22 -13.86 1.78 3.64
CA GLY A 22 -12.48 1.85 3.17
C GLY A 22 -11.61 2.78 4.00
N LEU A 23 -10.35 2.91 3.57
CA LEU A 23 -9.32 3.75 4.17
C LEU A 23 -8.83 4.74 3.13
N ARG A 24 -8.65 6.01 3.52
CA ARG A 24 -7.90 6.98 2.74
C ARG A 24 -6.75 7.57 3.54
N ARG A 25 -5.64 7.84 2.87
CA ARG A 25 -4.44 8.43 3.47
C ARG A 25 -3.67 9.23 2.43
N TRP A 26 -3.25 10.45 2.80
CA TRP A 26 -2.27 11.16 1.97
C TRP A 26 -0.88 10.61 2.23
N HIS A 27 -0.15 10.39 1.15
CA HIS A 27 1.25 10.05 1.12
C HIS A 27 1.98 11.31 0.63
N TRP A 28 2.88 11.83 1.47
CA TRP A 28 3.68 13.02 1.16
C TRP A 28 5.01 12.59 0.54
N PHE A 29 5.99 13.48 0.48
CA PHE A 29 7.33 13.05 0.11
C PHE A 29 7.99 12.23 1.23
N GLY A 30 8.80 11.27 0.81
CA GLY A 30 9.45 10.27 1.68
C GLY A 30 10.91 10.60 1.96
N ASP A 31 11.75 9.57 1.88
CA ASP A 31 13.14 9.52 2.37
C ASP A 31 14.14 10.39 1.58
N THR A 32 13.66 11.24 0.68
CA THR A 32 14.48 12.15 -0.12
C THR A 32 13.90 13.55 -0.07
N PRO A 33 14.59 14.51 0.57
CA PRO A 33 14.21 15.91 0.54
C PRO A 33 14.08 16.43 -0.90
N GLY A 34 13.08 17.28 -1.17
CA GLY A 34 12.94 18.00 -2.43
C GLY A 34 12.19 17.30 -3.57
N VAL A 35 11.88 15.99 -3.48
CA VAL A 35 11.05 15.31 -4.49
C VAL A 35 9.59 15.35 -4.08
N TYR A 36 8.87 16.39 -4.50
CA TYR A 36 7.48 16.62 -4.13
C TYR A 36 6.49 15.92 -5.07
N ASN A 37 5.89 14.81 -4.63
CA ASN A 37 4.81 14.11 -5.36
C ASN A 37 3.70 13.59 -4.42
N PRO A 38 2.93 14.50 -3.79
CA PRO A 38 1.88 14.11 -2.87
C PRO A 38 0.73 13.40 -3.59
N HIS A 39 0.32 12.26 -3.08
CA HIS A 39 -0.79 11.50 -3.66
C HIS A 39 -1.74 10.98 -2.58
N LEU A 40 -3.01 10.80 -2.96
CA LEU A 40 -4.05 10.29 -2.09
C LEU A 40 -4.22 8.80 -2.36
N ASN A 41 -3.80 7.97 -1.40
CA ASN A 41 -4.07 6.54 -1.42
C ASN A 41 -5.47 6.26 -0.87
N ILE A 42 -6.22 5.41 -1.55
CA ILE A 42 -7.53 4.95 -1.12
C ILE A 42 -7.59 3.43 -1.28
N ILE A 43 -7.85 2.74 -0.18
CA ILE A 43 -8.08 1.29 -0.15
C ILE A 43 -9.57 1.08 0.10
N VAL A 44 -10.20 0.28 -0.76
CA VAL A 44 -11.61 -0.10 -0.65
C VAL A 44 -11.71 -1.62 -0.70
N GLU A 45 -12.73 -2.14 -0.04
CA GLU A 45 -13.13 -3.52 -0.28
C GLU A 45 -13.90 -3.59 -1.59
N GLY A 46 -13.49 -4.51 -2.46
CA GLY A 46 -14.12 -4.67 -3.74
C GLY A 46 -13.47 -5.81 -4.52
N LYS A 47 -14.11 -6.16 -5.63
CA LYS A 47 -13.56 -7.08 -6.62
C LYS A 47 -12.76 -6.31 -7.67
N TYR A 48 -12.00 -7.05 -8.47
CA TYR A 48 -11.30 -6.46 -9.61
C TYR A 48 -12.26 -5.68 -10.52
N LEU A 49 -11.93 -4.42 -10.81
CA LEU A 49 -12.64 -3.57 -11.75
C LEU A 49 -11.97 -3.70 -13.11
N ARG A 50 -12.77 -3.96 -14.15
CA ARG A 50 -12.30 -4.07 -15.54
C ARG A 50 -13.03 -3.11 -16.47
N GLY A 51 -12.35 -2.77 -17.56
CA GLY A 51 -12.92 -2.10 -18.73
C GLY A 51 -13.74 -0.86 -18.39
N GLN A 52 -14.97 -0.80 -18.89
CA GLN A 52 -15.86 0.35 -18.75
C GLN A 52 -16.14 0.72 -17.29
N LYS A 53 -16.24 -0.25 -16.38
CA LYS A 53 -16.54 0.03 -14.97
C LYS A 53 -15.39 0.79 -14.30
N LEU A 54 -14.14 0.36 -14.52
CA LEU A 54 -12.96 1.04 -13.99
C LEU A 54 -12.85 2.47 -14.54
N GLU A 55 -13.01 2.64 -15.84
CA GLU A 55 -12.89 3.96 -16.47
C GLU A 55 -14.04 4.89 -16.09
N ALA A 56 -15.26 4.38 -15.93
CA ALA A 56 -16.38 5.15 -15.39
C ALA A 56 -16.11 5.62 -13.95
N THR A 57 -15.54 4.73 -13.10
CA THR A 57 -15.14 5.09 -11.74
C THR A 57 -14.09 6.18 -11.73
N LYS A 58 -13.00 6.01 -12.50
CA LYS A 58 -11.92 7.01 -12.62
C LYS A 58 -12.48 8.34 -13.13
N GLN A 59 -13.32 8.32 -14.17
CA GLN A 59 -13.90 9.54 -14.73
C GLN A 59 -14.82 10.26 -13.74
N SER A 60 -15.55 9.52 -12.91
CA SER A 60 -16.39 10.10 -11.86
C SER A 60 -15.54 10.80 -10.80
N ILE A 61 -14.41 10.20 -10.42
CA ILE A 61 -13.44 10.81 -9.50
C ILE A 61 -12.84 12.07 -10.14
N ARG A 62 -12.36 12.00 -11.39
CA ARG A 62 -11.83 13.16 -12.12
C ARG A 62 -12.84 14.31 -12.15
N ARG A 63 -14.11 14.01 -12.46
CA ARG A 63 -15.16 15.02 -12.53
C ARG A 63 -15.45 15.69 -11.19
N ALA A 64 -15.39 14.93 -10.10
CA ALA A 64 -15.65 15.47 -8.76
C ALA A 64 -14.47 16.31 -8.23
N LEU A 65 -13.24 15.93 -8.58
CA LEU A 65 -12.03 16.54 -8.04
C LEU A 65 -11.52 17.71 -8.88
N LEU A 66 -11.64 17.63 -10.21
CA LEU A 66 -11.21 18.68 -11.13
C LEU A 66 -12.40 19.46 -11.72
N PRO A 67 -12.47 20.78 -11.48
CA PRO A 67 -13.39 21.67 -12.19
C PRO A 67 -13.20 21.57 -13.70
N SER A 68 -14.27 21.84 -14.46
CA SER A 68 -14.25 21.74 -15.92
C SER A 68 -13.12 22.54 -16.57
N SER A 69 -12.81 23.74 -16.05
CA SER A 69 -11.71 24.58 -16.53
C SER A 69 -10.33 23.95 -16.33
N MET A 70 -10.10 23.22 -15.23
CA MET A 70 -8.82 22.56 -14.99
C MET A 70 -8.65 21.28 -15.81
N ARG A 71 -9.75 20.56 -16.11
CA ARG A 71 -9.69 19.32 -16.90
C ARG A 71 -9.23 19.50 -18.35
N GLN A 72 -9.25 20.73 -18.86
CA GLN A 72 -8.74 21.05 -20.19
C GLN A 72 -7.21 21.12 -20.23
N HIS A 73 -6.58 21.38 -19.08
CA HIS A 73 -5.14 21.63 -18.99
C HIS A 73 -4.39 20.59 -18.16
N TYR A 74 -5.10 19.86 -17.30
CA TYR A 74 -4.50 18.90 -16.37
C TYR A 74 -5.29 17.59 -16.37
N ASP A 75 -4.59 16.46 -16.48
CA ASP A 75 -5.15 15.15 -16.17
C ASP A 75 -4.82 14.75 -14.72
N LEU A 76 -5.85 14.30 -14.00
CA LEU A 76 -5.66 13.68 -12.71
C LEU A 76 -5.28 12.22 -12.95
N VAL A 77 -4.01 11.89 -12.68
CA VAL A 77 -3.51 10.52 -12.76
C VAL A 77 -4.14 9.69 -11.64
N ILE A 78 -4.90 8.66 -12.02
CA ILE A 78 -5.51 7.71 -11.08
C ILE A 78 -4.95 6.32 -11.37
N ASN A 79 -4.04 5.88 -10.50
CA ASN A 79 -3.50 4.53 -10.54
C ASN A 79 -4.48 3.56 -9.86
N TYR A 80 -4.71 2.42 -10.49
CA TYR A 80 -5.56 1.35 -9.98
C TYR A 80 -4.77 0.05 -9.95
N SER A 81 -4.77 -0.60 -8.81
CA SER A 81 -4.22 -1.93 -8.64
C SER A 81 -5.20 -2.80 -7.86
N TYR A 82 -5.09 -4.11 -8.08
CA TYR A 82 -5.86 -5.12 -7.39
C TYR A 82 -5.01 -6.36 -7.21
N THR A 83 -5.14 -7.00 -6.06
CA THR A 83 -4.47 -8.25 -5.78
C THR A 83 -5.29 -9.06 -4.79
N GLU A 84 -5.31 -10.38 -4.98
CA GLU A 84 -5.89 -11.35 -4.05
C GLU A 84 -4.79 -12.06 -3.24
N ALA A 85 -3.51 -11.81 -3.55
CA ALA A 85 -2.39 -12.46 -2.89
C ALA A 85 -2.16 -11.83 -1.50
N PRO A 86 -2.33 -12.57 -0.38
CA PRO A 86 -2.29 -11.99 0.95
C PRO A 86 -1.00 -11.23 1.26
N GLY A 87 0.17 -11.77 0.88
CA GLY A 87 1.45 -11.09 1.08
C GLY A 87 1.54 -9.73 0.38
N LYS A 88 1.02 -9.61 -0.86
CA LYS A 88 0.96 -8.33 -1.58
C LYS A 88 -0.03 -7.37 -0.94
N MET A 89 -1.14 -7.87 -0.40
CA MET A 89 -2.10 -7.04 0.32
C MET A 89 -1.51 -6.43 1.59
N TYR A 90 -0.80 -7.25 2.40
CA TYR A 90 -0.05 -6.75 3.56
C TYR A 90 0.97 -5.70 3.14
N HIS A 91 1.76 -5.98 2.09
CA HIS A 91 2.73 -5.02 1.58
C HIS A 91 2.08 -3.69 1.17
N ILE A 92 0.97 -3.72 0.43
CA ILE A 92 0.23 -2.51 0.02
C ILE A 92 -0.30 -1.77 1.25
N LEU A 93 -0.88 -2.46 2.22
CA LEU A 93 -1.38 -1.85 3.44
C LEU A 93 -0.23 -1.16 4.19
N SER A 94 0.85 -1.88 4.47
CA SER A 94 2.07 -1.36 5.12
C SER A 94 2.63 -0.15 4.40
N TYR A 95 2.76 -0.21 3.07
CA TYR A 95 3.24 0.89 2.24
C TYR A 95 2.32 2.13 2.34
N VAL A 96 1.00 1.94 2.19
CA VAL A 96 0.02 3.04 2.28
C VAL A 96 0.01 3.66 3.67
N THR A 97 0.15 2.84 4.73
CA THR A 97 0.14 3.31 6.13
C THR A 97 1.50 3.76 6.65
N ARG A 98 2.56 3.65 5.85
CA ARG A 98 3.91 4.12 6.20
C ARG A 98 3.88 5.59 6.58
N ALA A 99 4.64 5.98 7.60
CA ALA A 99 4.88 7.39 7.89
C ALA A 99 5.67 8.05 6.74
N THR A 100 5.33 9.29 6.43
CA THR A 100 5.91 10.08 5.33
C THR A 100 6.05 11.50 5.81
N PHE A 101 6.95 12.29 5.23
CA PHE A 101 7.28 13.62 5.71
C PHE A 101 7.71 13.57 7.20
N LEU A 102 8.87 12.94 7.42
CA LEU A 102 9.36 12.55 8.75
C LEU A 102 10.13 13.67 9.46
N ASP A 103 10.60 14.67 8.71
CA ASP A 103 11.40 15.76 9.22
C ASP A 103 10.78 17.10 8.86
N TYR A 104 10.53 17.91 9.89
CA TYR A 104 9.98 19.26 9.78
C TYR A 104 10.87 20.17 8.93
N SER A 105 12.20 19.99 8.99
CA SER A 105 13.17 20.84 8.30
C SER A 105 13.12 20.73 6.77
N TRP A 106 12.48 19.68 6.25
CA TRP A 106 12.37 19.50 4.80
C TRP A 106 11.39 20.48 4.15
N ASP A 107 10.35 20.94 4.86
CA ASP A 107 9.42 21.99 4.43
C ASP A 107 8.59 22.50 5.63
N ASP A 108 9.11 23.52 6.29
CA ASP A 108 8.51 24.13 7.49
C ASP A 108 7.10 24.71 7.23
N CYS A 109 6.89 25.29 6.05
CA CYS A 109 5.63 25.85 5.61
C CYS A 109 4.57 24.76 5.41
N LEU A 110 4.94 23.64 4.76
CA LEU A 110 4.06 22.49 4.62
C LEU A 110 3.78 21.84 5.96
N ALA A 111 4.79 21.65 6.82
CA ALA A 111 4.63 21.09 8.15
C ALA A 111 3.60 21.89 8.97
N SER A 112 3.73 23.21 8.98
CA SER A 112 2.78 24.12 9.63
C SER A 112 1.37 23.98 9.06
N ARG A 113 1.22 23.77 7.74
CA ARG A 113 -0.09 23.55 7.10
C ARG A 113 -0.67 22.17 7.38
N LEU A 114 0.16 21.17 7.65
CA LEU A 114 -0.23 19.81 8.00
C LEU A 114 -0.47 19.64 9.51
N TRP A 115 -0.12 20.63 10.33
CA TRP A 115 -0.46 20.65 11.75
C TRP A 115 -1.97 20.46 11.94
N ASN A 116 -2.36 19.50 12.80
CA ASN A 116 -3.75 19.05 13.01
C ASN A 116 -4.49 18.53 11.76
N PHE A 117 -3.80 18.27 10.65
CA PHE A 117 -4.40 17.64 9.49
C PHE A 117 -4.62 16.15 9.77
N ARG A 118 -5.89 15.72 9.70
CA ARG A 118 -6.24 14.30 9.79
C ARG A 118 -5.79 13.56 8.53
N ASN A 119 -4.56 13.06 8.55
CA ASN A 119 -3.90 12.47 7.40
C ASN A 119 -4.55 11.15 6.95
N SER A 120 -4.92 10.31 7.92
CA SER A 120 -5.56 9.02 7.69
C SER A 120 -7.00 9.05 8.20
N LEU A 121 -7.94 8.59 7.37
CA LEU A 121 -9.36 8.52 7.71
C LEU A 121 -9.98 7.27 7.09
N SER A 122 -10.64 6.47 7.91
CA SER A 122 -11.52 5.40 7.46
C SER A 122 -12.97 5.89 7.31
N TRP A 123 -13.78 5.17 6.53
CA TRP A 123 -15.23 5.35 6.48
C TRP A 123 -15.94 4.00 6.43
N GLY A 124 -17.25 4.03 6.70
CA GLY A 124 -18.07 2.83 6.78
C GLY A 124 -17.90 2.10 8.11
N LYS A 125 -18.56 0.95 8.23
CA LYS A 125 -18.51 0.09 9.41
C LYS A 125 -17.63 -1.13 9.14
N TRP A 126 -16.72 -1.40 10.06
CA TRP A 126 -15.85 -2.58 10.04
C TRP A 126 -16.45 -3.69 10.92
N GLU A 127 -17.76 -3.88 10.79
CA GLU A 127 -18.52 -4.94 11.45
C GLU A 127 -18.67 -6.12 10.46
N GLY A 128 -18.65 -7.36 10.96
CA GLY A 128 -18.82 -8.58 10.14
C GLY A 128 -17.66 -9.58 10.29
N PRO A 129 -17.81 -10.78 9.69
CA PRO A 129 -16.75 -11.79 9.71
C PRO A 129 -15.49 -11.25 9.03
N GLU A 130 -14.32 -11.64 9.54
CA GLU A 130 -13.04 -11.34 8.90
C GLU A 130 -13.08 -11.83 7.45
N LEU A 131 -12.95 -10.91 6.50
CA LEU A 131 -12.86 -11.28 5.07
C LEU A 131 -11.53 -11.98 4.76
N TRP A 132 -10.53 -11.72 5.59
CA TRP A 132 -9.19 -12.24 5.50
C TRP A 132 -8.86 -12.78 6.89
N PRO A 133 -9.13 -14.07 7.17
CA PRO A 133 -8.61 -14.66 8.40
C PRO A 133 -7.11 -14.48 8.34
N VAL A 134 -6.60 -13.68 9.27
CA VAL A 134 -5.16 -13.55 9.51
C VAL A 134 -4.71 -14.99 9.78
N ASN A 135 -3.97 -15.60 8.84
CA ASN A 135 -3.58 -17.00 8.97
C ASN A 135 -2.54 -17.12 10.09
N THR A 136 -3.03 -17.14 11.32
CA THR A 136 -2.25 -17.25 12.55
C THR A 136 -1.50 -18.57 12.64
N ARG A 137 -1.79 -19.55 11.76
CA ARG A 137 -1.04 -20.80 11.69
C ARG A 137 0.36 -20.63 11.07
N ASN A 138 0.58 -19.57 10.28
CA ASN A 138 1.87 -19.27 9.64
C ASN A 138 2.52 -17.96 10.15
N LEU A 139 1.95 -17.35 11.18
CA LEU A 139 2.45 -16.08 11.71
C LEU A 139 3.50 -16.32 12.79
N ASP A 140 4.67 -16.76 12.37
CA ASP A 140 5.85 -16.19 13.02
C ASP A 140 6.05 -14.78 12.45
N LEU A 141 5.18 -13.85 12.89
CA LEU A 141 5.31 -12.42 12.58
C LEU A 141 6.66 -11.88 13.04
N GLY A 142 7.29 -12.54 14.03
CA GLY A 142 8.65 -12.25 14.46
C GLY A 142 9.61 -12.41 13.30
N ALA A 143 9.57 -13.56 12.62
CA ALA A 143 10.47 -13.82 11.51
C ALA A 143 10.34 -12.80 10.37
N ALA A 144 9.12 -12.57 9.88
CA ALA A 144 8.86 -11.60 8.81
C ALA A 144 9.21 -10.15 9.22
N ALA A 145 8.97 -9.77 10.48
CA ALA A 145 9.33 -8.44 10.98
C ALA A 145 10.85 -8.24 11.09
N GLN A 146 11.61 -9.27 11.49
CA GLN A 146 13.08 -9.22 11.52
C GLN A 146 13.64 -9.10 10.09
N LEU A 147 13.12 -9.89 9.15
CA LEU A 147 13.54 -9.84 7.74
C LEU A 147 13.30 -8.47 7.10
N GLN A 148 12.18 -7.80 7.41
CA GLN A 148 11.90 -6.43 6.96
C GLN A 148 12.87 -5.38 7.54
N GLN A 149 13.52 -5.70 8.66
CA GLN A 149 14.53 -4.86 9.31
C GLN A 149 15.96 -5.27 8.90
N ASN A 150 16.11 -6.11 7.87
CA ASN A 150 17.37 -6.72 7.45
C ASN A 150 18.07 -7.47 8.59
N ARG A 151 17.30 -8.22 9.38
CA ARG A 151 17.81 -9.10 10.43
C ARG A 151 17.41 -10.55 10.21
N CYS A 152 18.31 -11.44 10.54
CA CYS A 152 18.08 -12.87 10.53
C CYS A 152 17.03 -13.22 11.60
N PRO A 153 15.97 -13.95 11.25
CA PRO A 153 14.92 -14.30 12.21
C PRO A 153 15.38 -15.30 13.28
N THR A 154 16.47 -16.03 13.02
CA THR A 154 17.00 -17.07 13.93
C THR A 154 18.06 -16.52 14.89
N CYS A 155 19.01 -15.73 14.40
CA CYS A 155 20.12 -15.22 15.22
C CYS A 155 20.13 -13.69 15.43
N GLY A 156 19.29 -12.92 14.73
CA GLY A 156 19.21 -11.46 14.86
C GLY A 156 20.30 -10.68 14.13
N GLU A 157 21.31 -11.35 13.56
CA GLU A 157 22.38 -10.73 12.79
C GLU A 157 21.89 -10.05 11.51
N ALA A 158 22.65 -9.08 11.01
CA ALA A 158 22.31 -8.41 9.76
C ALA A 158 22.35 -9.39 8.56
N ILE A 159 21.38 -9.29 7.65
CA ILE A 159 21.34 -10.08 6.43
C ILE A 159 21.62 -9.23 5.19
N GLU A 160 22.35 -9.81 4.24
CA GLU A 160 22.52 -9.24 2.90
C GLU A 160 21.63 -9.96 1.90
N TRP A 161 20.78 -9.21 1.22
CA TRP A 161 19.91 -9.75 0.18
C TRP A 161 20.66 -9.83 -1.15
N GLY A 162 20.52 -10.97 -1.83
CA GLY A 162 20.93 -11.08 -3.23
C GLY A 162 20.17 -10.09 -4.11
N SER A 163 20.81 -9.63 -5.19
CA SER A 163 20.27 -8.57 -6.07
C SER A 163 19.02 -8.98 -6.86
N LYS A 164 18.69 -10.28 -6.92
CA LYS A 164 17.55 -10.80 -7.67
C LYS A 164 16.67 -11.70 -6.81
N PRO A 165 15.34 -11.53 -6.85
CA PRO A 165 14.43 -12.49 -6.24
C PRO A 165 14.54 -13.84 -6.95
N VAL A 166 14.41 -14.91 -6.16
CA VAL A 166 14.42 -16.29 -6.65
C VAL A 166 13.01 -16.64 -7.16
N ASP A 167 12.94 -17.28 -8.33
CA ASP A 167 11.67 -17.76 -8.88
C ASP A 167 11.07 -18.89 -8.01
N SER A 168 9.74 -18.94 -7.92
CA SER A 168 9.02 -19.93 -7.10
C SER A 168 9.33 -21.38 -7.49
N THR A 169 9.66 -21.64 -8.76
CA THR A 169 10.05 -22.97 -9.23
C THR A 169 11.35 -23.44 -8.57
N TRP A 170 12.33 -22.53 -8.44
CA TRP A 170 13.59 -22.84 -7.77
C TRP A 170 13.43 -22.99 -6.27
N LEU A 171 12.53 -22.21 -5.64
CA LEU A 171 12.20 -22.37 -4.23
C LEU A 171 11.65 -23.77 -3.93
N LEU A 172 10.81 -24.31 -4.81
CA LEU A 172 10.29 -25.67 -4.71
C LEU A 172 11.40 -26.72 -4.92
N ILE A 173 12.22 -26.58 -5.96
CA ILE A 173 13.34 -27.49 -6.25
C ILE A 173 14.33 -27.55 -5.09
N TRP A 174 14.60 -26.40 -4.46
CA TRP A 174 15.52 -26.30 -3.32
C TRP A 174 14.88 -26.66 -1.99
N GLY A 175 13.61 -27.05 -1.94
CA GLY A 175 12.94 -27.44 -0.70
C GLY A 175 12.86 -26.29 0.31
N ALA A 176 12.65 -25.07 -0.18
CA ALA A 176 12.62 -23.87 0.66
C ALA A 176 11.45 -23.91 1.65
N ARG A 177 11.70 -23.49 2.90
CA ARG A 177 10.68 -23.38 3.95
C ARG A 177 10.01 -22.00 3.86
N ASP A 178 8.69 -21.97 3.72
CA ASP A 178 7.91 -20.73 3.72
C ASP A 178 7.94 -20.07 5.10
N LEU A 179 8.45 -18.84 5.18
CA LEU A 179 8.50 -18.03 6.40
C LEU A 179 7.34 -17.00 6.45
N GLY A 180 6.47 -16.98 5.45
CA GLY A 180 5.38 -16.04 5.32
C GLY A 180 5.78 -14.72 4.64
N ALA A 181 4.77 -13.93 4.27
CA ALA A 181 4.92 -12.64 3.58
C ALA A 181 5.77 -12.67 2.28
N GLY A 182 5.96 -13.84 1.67
CA GLY A 182 6.77 -14.03 0.47
C GLY A 182 8.25 -14.28 0.73
N TYR A 183 8.65 -14.44 2.00
CA TYR A 183 9.99 -14.84 2.39
C TYR A 183 10.10 -16.35 2.51
N TYR A 184 11.23 -16.89 2.09
CA TYR A 184 11.54 -18.31 2.14
C TYR A 184 12.94 -18.51 2.70
N GLU A 185 13.09 -19.51 3.55
CA GLU A 185 14.38 -19.98 4.03
C GLU A 185 14.88 -21.11 3.12
N LEU A 186 16.10 -20.97 2.61
CA LEU A 186 16.75 -22.03 1.85
C LEU A 186 17.49 -22.97 2.83
N PRO A 187 17.52 -24.29 2.56
CA PRO A 187 18.36 -25.20 3.32
C PRO A 187 19.85 -24.88 3.10
N GLU A 188 20.67 -25.14 4.13
CA GLU A 188 22.13 -24.88 4.09
C GLU A 188 22.82 -25.66 2.95
N ILE A 189 22.37 -26.89 2.70
CA ILE A 189 22.88 -27.74 1.62
C ILE A 189 21.90 -27.67 0.46
N ARG A 190 22.39 -27.19 -0.69
CA ARG A 190 21.59 -27.05 -1.92
C ARG A 190 22.03 -28.07 -2.97
N PRO A 191 21.09 -28.65 -3.75
CA PRO A 191 21.48 -29.38 -4.95
C PRO A 191 22.21 -28.42 -5.92
N PRO A 192 23.22 -28.92 -6.67
CA PRO A 192 23.98 -28.08 -7.59
C PRO A 192 23.05 -27.44 -8.64
N PRO A 193 23.34 -26.21 -9.10
CA PRO A 193 22.57 -25.60 -10.18
C PRO A 193 22.66 -26.48 -11.43
N GLY A 194 21.50 -26.90 -11.94
CA GLY A 194 21.36 -27.56 -13.23
C GLY A 194 21.32 -26.57 -14.39
#